data_AF-A0A4Z1ANN8-F1
#
_entry.id   AF-A0A4Z1ANN8-F1
#
_cell.length_a   1.000
_cell.length_b   1.000
_cell.length_c   1.000
_cell.angle_alpha   90.00
_cell.angle_beta   90.00
_cell.angle_gamma   90.00
#
_symmetry.space_group_name_H-M   'P 1'
#
loop_
_entity.id
_entity.type
_entity.pdbx_description
1 polymer ?
#
loop_
_entity_poly.entity_id
_entity_poly.type
_entity_poly.pdbx_seq_one_letter_code
_entity_poly.pdbx_strand_id
1 'polypeptide(L)'
;MKKKLSGFFRFLTVITWIVFAGLSYIRSEPEVWIPTYLTVSLLYSTEWSSYFHDQGRRILVAGLGKSIGIGYFVWGFYNFLDNPKPDLDSEVFKDSMGLALSSIWLFLLPFFQGRNRS
;
A
#
# COMPACT_ATOMS: atom_id res chain seq x y z
N MET A 1 -11.16 -1.33 24.48
CA MET A 1 -9.76 -1.03 24.07
C MET A 1 -9.41 -1.47 22.65
N LYS A 2 -9.65 -2.74 22.25
CA LYS A 2 -9.24 -3.28 20.93
C LYS A 2 -9.71 -2.46 19.71
N LYS A 3 -10.95 -1.97 19.71
CA LYS A 3 -11.49 -1.12 18.62
C LYS A 3 -10.80 0.25 18.50
N LYS A 4 -10.50 0.92 19.63
CA LYS A 4 -9.79 2.21 19.66
C LYS A 4 -8.33 2.05 19.19
N LEU A 5 -7.67 0.98 19.63
CA LEU A 5 -6.30 0.66 19.20
C LEU A 5 -6.23 0.37 17.70
N SER A 6 -7.21 -0.38 17.16
CA SER A 6 -7.29 -0.64 15.72
C SER A 6 -7.58 0.63 14.90
N GLY A 7 -8.42 1.53 15.39
CA GLY A 7 -8.68 2.80 14.71
C GLY A 7 -7.45 3.70 14.66
N PHE A 8 -6.73 3.82 15.79
CA PHE A 8 -5.49 4.58 15.86
C PHE A 8 -4.39 4.02 14.94
N PHE A 9 -4.22 2.70 14.91
CA PHE A 9 -3.25 2.06 14.01
C PHE A 9 -3.56 2.31 12.53
N ARG A 10 -4.83 2.24 12.12
CA ARG A 10 -5.25 2.55 10.75
C ARG A 10 -4.98 4.01 10.40
N PHE A 11 -5.31 4.94 11.32
CA PHE A 11 -5.03 6.36 11.12
C PHE A 11 -3.54 6.64 10.93
N LEU A 12 -2.70 6.08 11.81
CA LEU A 12 -1.24 6.21 11.67
C LEU A 12 -0.75 5.64 10.35
N THR A 13 -1.23 4.46 9.96
CA THR A 13 -0.88 3.84 8.67
C THR A 13 -1.20 4.78 7.50
N VAL A 14 -2.40 5.36 7.47
CA VAL A 14 -2.82 6.27 6.39
C VAL A 14 -1.88 7.48 6.31
N ILE A 15 -1.59 8.13 7.44
CA ILE A 15 -0.73 9.32 7.49
C ILE A 15 0.70 8.98 7.08
N THR A 16 1.27 7.90 7.62
CA THR A 16 2.64 7.48 7.30
C THR A 16 2.81 7.21 5.80
N TRP A 17 1.86 6.53 5.17
CA TRP A 17 1.93 6.25 3.73
C TRP A 17 1.70 7.49 2.86
N ILE A 18 0.88 8.46 3.31
CA ILE A 18 0.79 9.77 2.64
C ILE A 18 2.12 10.52 2.72
N VAL A 19 2.80 10.48 3.87
CA VAL A 19 4.12 11.10 4.02
C VAL A 19 5.14 10.43 3.10
N PHE A 20 5.16 9.10 2.99
CA PHE A 20 6.02 8.41 2.03
C PHE A 20 5.73 8.79 0.58
N ALA A 21 4.46 8.93 0.20
CA ALA A 21 4.08 9.46 -1.12
C ALA A 21 4.63 10.87 -1.35
N GLY A 22 4.50 11.76 -0.36
CA GLY A 22 5.04 13.12 -0.44
C GLY A 22 6.57 13.16 -0.54
N LEU A 23 7.28 12.29 0.18
CA LEU A 23 8.74 12.19 0.12
C LEU A 23 9.23 11.64 -1.23
N SER A 24 8.52 10.66 -1.80
CA SER A 24 8.84 10.13 -3.13
C SER A 24 8.56 11.11 -4.27
N TYR A 25 7.65 12.08 -4.08
CA TYR A 25 7.50 13.17 -5.05
C TYR A 25 8.75 14.05 -5.15
N ILE A 26 9.51 14.17 -4.05
CA ILE A 26 10.71 15.00 -3.98
C ILE A 26 11.95 14.23 -4.53
N ARG A 27 11.92 12.89 -4.51
CA ARG A 27 13.01 12.03 -4.97
C ARG A 27 12.64 11.32 -6.28
N SER A 28 13.03 11.94 -7.39
CA SER A 28 13.32 11.45 -8.76
C SER A 28 12.55 10.29 -9.44
N GLU A 29 11.69 9.49 -8.81
CA GLU A 29 10.95 8.38 -9.46
C GLU A 29 9.47 8.29 -9.03
N PRO A 30 8.68 9.38 -9.15
CA PRO A 30 7.34 9.47 -8.55
C PRO A 30 6.31 8.47 -9.08
N GLU A 31 6.51 7.93 -10.29
CA GLU A 31 5.50 7.19 -11.05
C GLU A 31 5.12 5.84 -10.44
N VAL A 32 6.05 5.19 -9.74
CA VAL A 32 5.84 3.84 -9.15
C VAL A 32 5.55 3.95 -7.66
N TRP A 33 6.28 4.80 -6.95
CA TRP A 33 6.22 4.85 -5.50
C TRP A 33 4.95 5.54 -5.00
N ILE A 34 4.56 6.65 -5.64
CA ILE A 34 3.39 7.43 -5.21
C ILE A 34 2.09 6.63 -5.33
N PRO A 35 1.77 5.97 -6.47
CA PRO A 35 0.53 5.21 -6.58
C PRO A 35 0.47 4.04 -5.59
N THR A 36 1.61 3.39 -5.33
CA THR A 36 1.71 2.33 -4.30
C THR A 36 1.33 2.86 -2.93
N TYR A 37 1.98 3.95 -2.51
CA TYR A 37 1.77 4.45 -1.17
C TYR A 37 0.36 4.97 -0.97
N LEU A 38 -0.18 5.68 -1.96
CA LEU A 38 -1.55 6.13 -1.96
C LEU A 38 -2.54 4.97 -1.96
N THR A 39 -2.25 3.86 -2.62
CA THR A 39 -3.09 2.66 -2.61
C THR A 39 -3.25 2.07 -1.22
N VAL A 40 -2.16 1.95 -0.46
CA VAL A 40 -2.20 1.48 0.94
C VAL A 40 -3.01 2.46 1.80
N SER A 41 -2.75 3.76 1.67
CA SER A 41 -3.54 4.79 2.38
C SER A 41 -5.03 4.71 2.05
N LEU A 42 -5.38 4.53 0.77
CA LEU A 42 -6.76 4.43 0.32
C LEU A 42 -7.42 3.18 0.91
N LEU A 43 -6.76 2.02 0.81
CA LEU A 43 -7.29 0.75 1.31
C LEU A 43 -7.51 0.78 2.82
N TYR A 44 -6.55 1.28 3.60
CA TYR A 44 -6.72 1.42 5.05
C TYR A 44 -7.79 2.47 5.42
N SER A 45 -7.98 3.51 4.59
CA SER A 45 -9.02 4.51 4.80
C SER A 45 -10.44 3.96 4.63
N THR A 46 -10.63 2.97 3.74
CA THR A 46 -11.94 2.34 3.52
C THR A 46 -12.46 1.58 4.73
N GLU A 47 -11.60 1.28 5.70
CA GLU A 47 -11.94 0.52 6.90
C GLU A 47 -12.51 1.34 8.06
N TRP A 48 -12.50 2.67 7.98
CA TRP A 48 -12.97 3.52 9.09
C TRP A 48 -13.66 4.79 8.64
N SER A 49 -13.40 5.30 7.44
CA SER A 49 -14.06 6.49 6.92
C SER A 49 -15.49 6.17 6.50
N SER A 50 -16.44 7.00 6.95
CA SER A 50 -17.86 6.90 6.61
C SER A 50 -18.12 7.01 5.10
N TYR A 51 -17.24 7.71 4.38
CA TYR A 51 -17.30 7.90 2.93
C TYR A 51 -17.26 6.58 2.12
N PHE A 52 -16.67 5.53 2.70
CA PHE A 52 -16.51 4.21 2.09
C PHE A 52 -17.43 3.14 2.70
N HIS A 53 -18.52 3.52 3.37
CA HIS A 53 -19.53 2.54 3.82
C HIS A 53 -20.22 1.82 2.66
N ASP A 54 -20.27 2.45 1.49
CA ASP A 54 -20.81 1.83 0.27
C ASP A 54 -19.91 0.66 -0.21
N GLN A 55 -20.51 -0.52 -0.35
CA GLN A 55 -19.84 -1.73 -0.83
C GLN A 55 -19.26 -1.54 -2.22
N GLY A 56 -19.91 -0.78 -3.11
CA GLY A 56 -19.42 -0.54 -4.47
C GLY A 56 -18.07 0.17 -4.48
N ARG A 57 -17.94 1.23 -3.67
CA ARG A 57 -16.69 1.99 -3.52
C ARG A 57 -15.57 1.15 -2.90
N ARG A 58 -15.89 0.32 -1.91
CA ARG A 58 -14.93 -0.61 -1.30
C ARG A 58 -14.39 -1.63 -2.30
N ILE A 59 -15.26 -2.20 -3.14
CA ILE A 59 -14.87 -3.16 -4.17
C ILE A 59 -13.98 -2.48 -5.23
N LEU A 60 -14.33 -1.26 -5.66
CA LEU A 60 -13.52 -0.49 -6.60
C LEU A 60 -12.12 -0.22 -6.06
N VAL A 61 -12.00 0.24 -4.82
CA VAL A 61 -10.71 0.52 -4.18
C VAL A 61 -9.89 -0.77 -4.00
N ALA A 62 -10.53 -1.87 -3.60
CA ALA A 62 -9.88 -3.19 -3.53
C ALA A 62 -9.43 -3.70 -4.91
N GLY A 63 -10.22 -3.46 -5.96
CA GLY A 63 -9.89 -3.80 -7.34
C GLY A 63 -8.68 -3.02 -7.83
N LEU A 64 -8.70 -1.69 -7.67
CA LEU A 64 -7.57 -0.81 -8.03
C LEU A 64 -6.28 -1.23 -7.31
N GLY A 65 -6.36 -1.51 -6.01
CA GLY A 65 -5.18 -1.94 -5.27
C GLY A 65 -4.60 -3.28 -5.73
N LYS A 66 -5.46 -4.23 -6.12
CA LYS A 66 -5.02 -5.50 -6.71
C LYS A 66 -4.37 -5.29 -8.08
N SER A 67 -4.94 -4.45 -8.94
CA SER A 67 -4.39 -4.15 -10.26
C SER A 67 -3.00 -3.52 -10.17
N ILE A 68 -2.83 -2.59 -9.24
CA ILE A 68 -1.55 -1.93 -8.95
C ILE A 68 -0.53 -2.96 -8.42
N GLY A 69 -0.93 -3.81 -7.47
CA GLY A 69 -0.07 -4.87 -6.95
C GLY A 69 0.38 -5.88 -8.03
N ILE A 70 -0.51 -6.28 -8.94
CA ILE A 70 -0.19 -7.16 -10.07
C ILE A 70 0.81 -6.46 -11.01
N GLY A 71 0.58 -5.19 -11.33
CA GLY A 71 1.49 -4.41 -12.17
C GLY A 71 2.92 -4.39 -11.63
N TYR A 72 3.09 -4.15 -10.32
CA TYR A 72 4.40 -4.14 -9.70
C TYR A 72 5.03 -5.53 -9.57
N PHE A 73 4.23 -6.57 -9.34
CA PHE A 73 4.74 -7.93 -9.36
C PHE A 73 5.34 -8.29 -10.72
N VAL A 74 4.64 -7.95 -11.80
CA VAL A 74 5.12 -8.16 -13.18
C VAL A 74 6.38 -7.34 -13.44
N TRP A 75 6.40 -6.05 -13.08
CA TRP A 75 7.57 -5.18 -13.25
C TRP A 75 8.80 -5.68 -12.49
N GLY A 76 8.65 -6.04 -11.21
CA GLY A 76 9.72 -6.62 -10.40
C GLY A 76 10.24 -7.95 -10.95
N PHE A 77 9.34 -8.78 -11.49
CA PHE A 77 9.71 -10.04 -12.14
C PHE A 77 10.54 -9.81 -13.42
N TYR A 78 10.17 -8.83 -14.25
CA TYR A 78 10.95 -8.46 -15.43
C TYR A 78 12.34 -7.93 -15.06
N ASN A 79 12.43 -7.03 -14.09
CA ASN A 79 13.73 -6.53 -13.64
C ASN A 79 14.64 -7.64 -13.08
N PHE A 80 14.06 -8.62 -12.38
CA PHE A 80 14.79 -9.78 -11.89
C PHE A 80 15.31 -10.68 -13.02
N LEU A 81 14.53 -10.86 -14.09
CA LEU A 81 14.98 -11.61 -15.27
C LEU A 81 16.12 -10.90 -15.99
N ASP A 82 16.07 -9.57 -16.10
CA ASP A 82 17.12 -8.77 -16.75
C ASP A 82 18.42 -8.73 -15.95
N ASN A 83 18.34 -8.58 -14.62
CA ASN A 83 19.51 -8.63 -13.75
C ASN A 83 19.18 -9.36 -12.44
N PRO A 84 19.54 -10.65 -12.31
CA PRO A 84 19.15 -11.47 -11.16
C PRO A 84 19.93 -11.14 -9.88
N LYS A 85 20.93 -10.26 -9.95
CA LYS A 85 21.69 -9.84 -8.77
C LYS A 85 20.93 -8.72 -8.05
N PRO A 86 20.55 -8.90 -6.77
CA PRO A 86 20.00 -7.80 -5.99
C PRO A 86 21.11 -6.75 -5.80
N ASP A 87 20.96 -5.62 -6.46
CA ASP A 87 21.83 -4.46 -6.27
C ASP A 87 21.42 -3.73 -4.98
N LEU A 88 21.95 -4.22 -3.85
CA LEU A 88 21.64 -3.73 -2.51
C LEU A 88 22.05 -2.27 -2.29
N ASP A 89 22.97 -1.75 -3.10
CA ASP A 89 23.46 -0.38 -3.01
C ASP A 89 22.64 0.60 -3.86
N SER A 90 21.94 0.11 -4.88
CA SER A 90 21.05 0.91 -5.73
C SER A 90 19.98 1.64 -4.93
N GLU A 91 19.72 2.89 -5.31
CA GLU A 91 18.61 3.68 -4.76
C GLU A 91 17.27 2.96 -5.01
N VAL A 92 17.15 2.29 -6.16
CA VAL A 92 15.98 1.47 -6.54
C VAL A 92 15.73 0.33 -5.57
N PHE A 93 16.76 -0.37 -5.07
CA PHE A 93 16.57 -1.44 -4.09
C PHE A 93 16.13 -0.91 -2.72
N LYS A 94 16.70 0.23 -2.29
CA LYS A 94 16.30 0.91 -1.05
C LYS A 94 14.85 1.39 -1.14
N ASP A 95 14.45 1.92 -2.28
CA ASP A 95 13.07 2.33 -2.52
C ASP A 95 12.14 1.11 -2.63
N SER A 96 12.61 -0.01 -3.22
CA SER A 96 11.89 -1.28 -3.30
C SER A 96 11.54 -1.89 -1.93
N MET A 97 12.27 -1.52 -0.87
CA MET A 97 11.87 -1.87 0.50
C MET A 97 10.53 -1.24 0.89
N GLY A 98 10.22 -0.03 0.40
CA GLY A 98 8.93 0.63 0.59
C GLY A 98 7.77 -0.10 -0.09
N LEU A 99 8.02 -0.70 -1.27
CA LEU A 99 7.09 -1.62 -1.93
C LEU A 99 6.88 -2.89 -1.09
N ALA A 100 7.96 -3.53 -0.63
CA ALA A 100 7.87 -4.72 0.20
C ALA A 100 7.10 -4.45 1.50
N LEU A 101 7.37 -3.33 2.17
CA LEU A 101 6.63 -2.88 3.35
C LEU A 101 5.15 -2.66 3.04
N SER A 102 4.86 -2.02 1.90
CA SER A 102 3.50 -1.78 1.44
C SER A 102 2.77 -3.10 1.18
N SER A 103 3.41 -4.08 0.53
CA SER A 103 2.85 -5.42 0.32
C SER A 103 2.57 -6.15 1.63
N ILE A 104 3.47 -6.07 2.61
CA ILE A 104 3.25 -6.63 3.96
C ILE A 104 2.03 -5.98 4.59
N TRP A 105 1.90 -4.65 4.50
CA TRP A 105 0.73 -3.94 5.02
C TRP A 105 -0.56 -4.33 4.33
N LEU A 106 -0.55 -4.52 3.01
CA LEU A 106 -1.70 -5.04 2.27
C LEU A 106 -2.08 -6.47 2.70
N PHE A 107 -1.10 -7.30 3.02
CA PHE A 107 -1.34 -8.65 3.57
C PHE A 107 -1.92 -8.59 4.99
N LEU A 108 -1.59 -7.56 5.78
CA LEU A 108 -2.12 -7.35 7.10
C LEU A 108 -3.52 -6.71 7.10
N LEU A 109 -3.92 -6.06 6.01
CA LEU A 109 -5.23 -5.40 5.87
C LEU A 109 -6.42 -6.28 6.28
N PRO A 110 -6.54 -7.57 5.89
CA PRO A 110 -7.66 -8.44 6.28
C PRO A 110 -7.81 -8.63 7.79
N PHE A 111 -6.73 -8.55 8.57
CA PHE A 111 -6.79 -8.63 10.04
C PHE A 111 -7.46 -7.40 10.65
N PHE A 112 -7.36 -6.25 9.97
CA PHE A 112 -8.05 -5.02 10.34
C PHE A 112 -9.45 -4.93 9.73
N GLN A 113 -9.76 -5.70 8.69
CA GLN A 113 -11.11 -5.82 8.09
C GLN A 113 -12.13 -6.56 8.98
N GLY A 114 -11.87 -6.63 10.28
CA GLY A 114 -12.62 -7.42 11.25
C GLY A 114 -14.13 -7.42 11.05
N ARG A 115 -14.63 -8.57 10.58
CA ARG A 115 -15.59 -9.43 11.31
C ARG A 115 -16.88 -8.76 11.81
N ASN A 116 -17.28 -7.64 11.23
CA ASN A 116 -18.64 -7.08 11.28
C ASN A 116 -19.56 -7.76 10.24
N ARG A 117 -19.27 -9.01 9.88
CA ARG A 117 -20.21 -9.93 9.26
C ARG A 117 -20.85 -10.76 10.39
N SER A 118 -21.70 -10.11 11.17
CA SER A 118 -22.72 -10.75 12.00
C SER A 118 -23.92 -9.83 12.01
#